data_AF-A0A9D8PWR3-F1
#
_entry.id   AF-A0A9D8PWR3-F1
#
_cell.length_a   1.000
_cell.length_b   1.000
_cell.length_c   1.000
_cell.angle_alpha   90.00
_cell.angle_beta   90.00
_cell.angle_gamma   90.00
#
_symmetry.space_group_name_H-M   'P 1'
#
loop_
_entity.id
_entity.type
_entity.pdbx_description
1 polymer ?
#
loop_
_entity_poly.entity_id
_entity_poly.type
_entity_poly.pdbx_seq_one_letter_code
_entity_poly.pdbx_strand_id
1 'polypeptide(L)'
;DATNVEKAGLVAAAHADIADVLVAKGDDAGALKQYEASLTIRRDIVAKAPAKESLRRDLALNLEKIAARKRRLGDTDGAIAAYREAIDLRRDLTYTTSLTRLREMINAEWKLQALLGNTFERGNLLSEVIDGLTEIDAKSPLNAADRTWLQTARATLADLNKILEKLEDELDSEAEAPAEGAAGVMVSEPGSSGRSD
;
A
#
# COMPACT_ATOMS: atom_id res chain seq x y z
N ASP A 1 -31.52 -14.38 7.49
CA ASP A 1 -32.14 -13.89 8.74
C ASP A 1 -31.47 -12.57 9.15
N ALA A 2 -32.17 -11.44 9.00
CA ALA A 2 -31.62 -10.09 9.15
C ALA A 2 -31.24 -9.78 10.61
N THR A 3 -31.97 -10.36 11.57
CA THR A 3 -31.73 -10.18 13.01
C THR A 3 -30.40 -10.78 13.45
N ASN A 4 -29.92 -11.84 12.79
CA ASN A 4 -28.62 -12.44 13.10
C ASN A 4 -27.45 -11.59 12.55
N VAL A 5 -27.64 -10.94 11.39
CA VAL A 5 -26.64 -10.02 10.81
C VAL A 5 -26.50 -8.75 11.65
N GLU A 6 -27.62 -8.21 12.14
CA GLU A 6 -27.62 -7.03 13.01
C GLU A 6 -26.92 -7.30 14.34
N LYS A 7 -27.22 -8.43 15.00
CA LYS A 7 -26.53 -8.87 16.22
C LYS A 7 -25.03 -9.06 15.99
N ALA A 8 -24.65 -9.71 14.89
CA ALA A 8 -23.25 -9.86 14.52
C ALA A 8 -22.57 -8.49 14.30
N GLY A 9 -23.27 -7.53 13.70
CA GLY A 9 -22.79 -6.16 13.51
C GLY A 9 -22.50 -5.45 14.83
N LEU A 10 -23.37 -5.61 15.84
CA LEU A 10 -23.15 -5.06 17.18
C LEU A 10 -21.92 -5.68 17.87
N VAL A 11 -21.72 -7.00 17.74
CA VAL A 11 -20.53 -7.68 18.29
C VAL A 11 -19.25 -7.20 17.59
N ALA A 12 -19.29 -7.04 16.27
CA ALA A 12 -18.15 -6.51 15.52
C ALA A 12 -17.83 -5.06 15.92
N ALA A 13 -18.84 -4.23 16.15
CA ALA A 13 -18.66 -2.86 16.64
C ALA A 13 -18.04 -2.84 18.04
N ALA A 14 -18.53 -3.67 18.96
CA ALA A 14 -17.97 -3.76 20.31
C ALA A 14 -16.49 -4.14 20.32
N HIS A 15 -16.07 -5.08 19.46
CA HIS A 15 -14.65 -5.39 19.30
C HIS A 15 -13.84 -4.19 18.79
N ALA A 16 -14.38 -3.42 17.83
CA ALA A 16 -13.71 -2.22 17.32
C ALA A 16 -13.60 -1.12 18.39
N ASP A 17 -14.63 -0.93 19.22
CA ASP A 17 -14.62 0.05 20.32
C ASP A 17 -13.59 -0.33 21.40
N ILE A 18 -13.52 -1.61 21.77
CA ILE A 18 -12.48 -2.11 22.69
C ILE A 18 -11.10 -1.87 22.08
N ALA A 19 -10.93 -2.14 20.78
CA ALA A 19 -9.68 -1.88 20.09
C ALA A 19 -9.29 -0.40 20.11
N ASP A 20 -10.24 0.53 19.89
CA ASP A 20 -10.01 1.98 19.98
C ASP A 20 -9.56 2.40 21.39
N VAL A 21 -10.15 1.82 22.44
CA VAL A 21 -9.71 2.05 23.83
C VAL A 21 -8.28 1.52 24.06
N LEU A 22 -7.95 0.35 23.53
CA LEU A 22 -6.60 -0.22 23.62
C LEU A 22 -5.57 0.62 22.87
N VAL A 23 -5.94 1.18 21.70
CA VAL A 23 -5.12 2.15 20.97
C VAL A 23 -4.85 3.38 21.83
N ALA A 24 -5.87 3.94 22.48
CA ALA A 24 -5.71 5.10 23.36
C ALA A 24 -4.80 4.81 24.57
N LYS A 25 -4.73 3.55 25.00
CA LYS A 25 -3.81 3.07 26.05
C LYS A 25 -2.41 2.72 25.55
N GLY A 26 -2.18 2.78 24.23
CA GLY A 26 -0.91 2.42 23.60
C GLY A 26 -0.69 0.93 23.40
N ASP A 27 -1.70 0.08 23.64
CA ASP A 27 -1.63 -1.37 23.45
C ASP A 27 -2.02 -1.75 22.01
N ASP A 28 -1.06 -1.66 21.09
CA ASP A 28 -1.30 -2.02 19.69
C ASP A 28 -1.54 -3.50 19.47
N ALA A 29 -0.89 -4.37 20.25
CA ALA A 29 -1.02 -5.81 20.11
C ALA A 29 -2.42 -6.27 20.56
N GLY A 30 -2.89 -5.75 21.71
CA GLY A 30 -4.26 -5.94 22.17
C GLY A 30 -5.27 -5.37 21.19
N ALA A 31 -5.06 -4.15 20.69
CA ALA A 31 -5.95 -3.54 19.70
C ALA A 31 -6.02 -4.35 18.40
N LEU A 32 -4.88 -4.83 17.88
CA LEU A 32 -4.84 -5.65 16.66
C LEU A 32 -5.69 -6.90 16.81
N LYS A 33 -5.53 -7.63 17.92
CA LYS A 33 -6.34 -8.83 18.21
C LYS A 33 -7.85 -8.56 18.19
N GLN A 34 -8.27 -7.42 18.75
CA GLN A 34 -9.68 -7.03 18.76
C GLN A 34 -10.18 -6.63 17.37
N TYR A 35 -9.37 -5.92 16.60
CA TYR A 35 -9.72 -5.60 15.22
C TYR A 35 -9.80 -6.84 14.31
N GLU A 36 -8.93 -7.84 14.49
CA GLU A 36 -8.98 -9.11 13.76
C GLU A 36 -10.23 -9.94 14.12
N ALA A 37 -10.67 -9.89 15.38
CA ALA A 37 -11.95 -10.46 15.78
C ALA A 37 -13.13 -9.74 15.09
N SER A 38 -13.12 -8.41 15.06
CA SER A 38 -14.10 -7.61 14.30
C SER A 38 -14.06 -7.93 12.80
N LEU A 39 -12.86 -8.11 12.23
CA LEU A 39 -12.66 -8.39 10.81
C LEU A 39 -13.34 -9.69 10.39
N THR A 40 -13.15 -10.75 11.16
CA THR A 40 -13.76 -12.07 10.91
C THR A 40 -15.27 -11.95 10.80
N ILE A 41 -15.90 -11.25 11.77
CA ILE A 41 -17.35 -11.08 11.79
C ILE A 41 -17.83 -10.19 10.63
N ARG A 42 -17.10 -9.10 10.33
CA ARG A 42 -17.45 -8.19 9.22
C ARG A 42 -17.36 -8.87 7.86
N ARG A 43 -16.39 -9.77 7.65
CA ARG A 43 -16.30 -10.60 6.43
C ARG A 43 -17.53 -11.48 6.27
N ASP A 44 -17.95 -12.17 7.34
CA ASP A 44 -19.17 -13.00 7.32
C ASP A 44 -20.43 -12.18 7.03
N ILE A 45 -20.50 -10.95 7.56
CA ILE A 45 -21.62 -10.03 7.33
C ILE A 45 -21.65 -9.56 5.86
N VAL A 46 -20.49 -9.18 5.30
CA VAL A 46 -20.38 -8.77 3.89
C VAL A 46 -20.69 -9.92 2.95
N ALA A 47 -20.22 -11.14 3.23
CA ALA A 47 -20.50 -12.33 2.42
C ALA A 47 -22.02 -12.63 2.33
N LYS A 48 -22.80 -12.31 3.38
CA LYS A 48 -24.26 -12.48 3.39
C LYS A 48 -25.01 -11.38 2.66
N ALA A 49 -24.39 -10.23 2.42
CA ALA A 49 -25.02 -9.09 1.75
C ALA A 49 -23.98 -8.26 0.96
N PRO A 50 -23.35 -8.83 -0.08
CA PRO A 50 -22.20 -8.24 -0.74
C PRO A 50 -22.52 -6.92 -1.46
N ALA A 51 -23.78 -6.74 -1.89
CA ALA A 51 -24.23 -5.50 -2.54
C ALA A 51 -24.39 -4.31 -1.56
N LYS A 52 -24.42 -4.54 -0.24
CA LYS A 52 -24.61 -3.45 0.73
C LYS A 52 -23.32 -2.67 0.94
N GLU A 53 -23.28 -1.46 0.41
CA GLU A 53 -22.10 -0.59 0.48
C GLU A 53 -21.67 -0.24 1.89
N SER A 54 -22.63 0.00 2.80
CA SER A 54 -22.32 0.35 4.19
C SER A 54 -21.50 -0.74 4.88
N LEU A 55 -21.81 -2.02 4.61
CA LEU A 55 -21.09 -3.15 5.17
C LEU A 55 -19.67 -3.28 4.59
N ARG A 56 -19.51 -3.03 3.29
CA ARG A 56 -18.18 -3.00 2.64
C ARG A 56 -17.31 -1.85 3.15
N ARG A 57 -17.90 -0.67 3.35
CA ARG A 57 -17.20 0.50 3.94
C ARG A 57 -16.69 0.18 5.35
N ASP A 58 -17.57 -0.36 6.17
CA ASP A 58 -17.28 -0.77 7.53
C ASP A 58 -16.14 -1.79 7.61
N LEU A 59 -16.12 -2.75 6.69
CA LEU A 59 -15.05 -3.74 6.56
C LEU A 59 -13.71 -3.08 6.16
N ALA A 60 -13.73 -2.17 5.17
CA ALA A 60 -12.54 -1.46 4.72
C ALA A 60 -11.93 -0.57 5.83
N LEU A 61 -12.76 0.15 6.60
CA LEU A 61 -12.29 0.95 7.74
C LEU A 61 -11.62 0.09 8.82
N ASN A 62 -12.16 -1.10 9.08
CA ASN A 62 -11.57 -2.03 10.04
C ASN A 62 -10.21 -2.56 9.55
N LEU A 63 -10.07 -2.86 8.24
CA LEU A 63 -8.81 -3.25 7.62
C LEU A 63 -7.75 -2.15 7.68
N GLU A 64 -8.11 -0.88 7.48
CA GLU A 64 -7.18 0.25 7.64
C GLU A 64 -6.67 0.39 9.07
N LYS A 65 -7.54 0.16 10.07
CA LYS A 65 -7.18 0.16 11.48
C LYS A 65 -6.20 -0.99 11.79
N ILE A 66 -6.44 -2.19 11.26
CA ILE A 66 -5.51 -3.34 11.33
C ILE A 66 -4.17 -2.99 10.72
N ALA A 67 -4.17 -2.45 9.51
CA ALA A 67 -2.95 -2.09 8.79
C ALA A 67 -2.10 -1.09 9.60
N ALA A 68 -2.76 -0.08 10.19
CA ALA A 68 -2.08 0.88 11.05
C ALA A 68 -1.47 0.23 12.30
N ARG A 69 -2.12 -0.79 12.90
CA ARG A 69 -1.57 -1.51 14.06
C ARG A 69 -0.41 -2.41 13.68
N LYS A 70 -0.56 -3.19 12.61
CA LYS A 70 0.51 -4.04 12.06
C LYS A 70 1.77 -3.24 11.76
N ARG A 71 1.61 -2.07 11.13
CA ARG A 71 2.70 -1.10 10.93
C ARG A 71 3.39 -0.70 12.23
N ARG A 72 2.63 -0.33 13.28
CA ARG A 72 3.23 0.07 14.57
C ARG A 72 3.98 -1.07 15.27
N LEU A 73 3.56 -2.30 15.02
CA LEU A 73 4.19 -3.52 15.54
C LEU A 73 5.34 -4.04 14.66
N GLY A 74 5.65 -3.37 13.54
CA GLY A 74 6.73 -3.76 12.62
C GLY A 74 6.34 -4.82 11.58
N ASP A 75 5.08 -5.25 11.53
CA ASP A 75 4.53 -6.11 10.47
C ASP A 75 4.17 -5.25 9.24
N THR A 76 5.19 -4.84 8.49
CA THR A 76 5.00 -4.00 7.29
C THR A 76 4.26 -4.76 6.19
N ASP A 77 4.61 -6.02 5.92
CA ASP A 77 3.98 -6.81 4.85
C ASP A 77 2.50 -7.05 5.14
N GLY A 78 2.17 -7.39 6.38
CA GLY A 78 0.78 -7.54 6.80
C GLY A 78 0.00 -6.23 6.78
N ALA A 79 0.66 -5.08 7.01
CA ALA A 79 0.03 -3.77 6.84
C ALA A 79 -0.29 -3.46 5.38
N ILE A 80 0.65 -3.76 4.46
CA ILE A 80 0.46 -3.60 3.02
C ILE A 80 -0.73 -4.45 2.54
N ALA A 81 -0.77 -5.72 2.93
CA ALA A 81 -1.85 -6.64 2.55
C ALA A 81 -3.23 -6.13 3.02
N ALA A 82 -3.33 -5.66 4.26
CA ALA A 82 -4.58 -5.14 4.81
C ALA A 82 -5.01 -3.83 4.14
N TYR A 83 -4.07 -2.93 3.78
CA TYR A 83 -4.39 -1.73 3.01
C TYR A 83 -4.87 -2.06 1.59
N ARG A 84 -4.25 -3.04 0.91
CA ARG A 84 -4.67 -3.48 -0.43
C ARG A 84 -6.11 -4.01 -0.41
N GLU A 85 -6.45 -4.89 0.53
CA GLU A 85 -7.82 -5.40 0.66
C GLU A 85 -8.84 -4.28 0.95
N ALA A 86 -8.48 -3.30 1.79
CA ALA A 86 -9.34 -2.15 2.04
C ALA A 86 -9.58 -1.31 0.78
N ILE A 87 -8.53 -1.12 -0.04
CA ILE A 87 -8.61 -0.42 -1.33
C ILE A 87 -9.48 -1.20 -2.30
N ASP A 88 -9.33 -2.52 -2.42
CA ASP A 88 -10.11 -3.35 -3.34
C ASP A 88 -11.60 -3.33 -2.98
N LEU A 89 -11.94 -3.44 -1.69
CA LEU A 89 -13.32 -3.30 -1.20
C LEU A 89 -13.93 -1.91 -1.50
N ARG A 90 -13.08 -0.89 -1.61
CA ARG A 90 -13.47 0.47 -2.00
C ARG A 90 -13.53 0.63 -3.53
N ARG A 91 -12.74 -0.14 -4.29
CA ARG A 91 -12.74 -0.17 -5.77
C ARG A 91 -13.97 -0.88 -6.33
N ASP A 92 -14.41 -1.97 -5.73
CA ASP A 92 -15.67 -2.70 -6.08
C ASP A 92 -16.97 -1.87 -5.84
N LEU A 93 -16.82 -0.58 -5.47
CA LEU A 93 -17.88 0.41 -5.30
C LEU A 93 -17.90 1.50 -6.41
N THR A 94 -17.12 1.38 -7.49
CA THR A 94 -17.22 2.29 -8.65
C THR A 94 -18.46 1.95 -9.48
N TYR A 95 -19.49 2.77 -9.63
CA TYR A 95 -19.55 4.22 -9.74
C TYR A 95 -20.67 4.80 -8.87
N THR A 96 -20.35 5.50 -7.78
CA THR A 96 -21.07 6.72 -7.37
C THR A 96 -20.30 7.46 -6.25
N THR A 97 -19.50 8.43 -6.68
CA THR A 97 -19.36 9.76 -6.09
C THR A 97 -19.29 9.85 -4.56
N SER A 98 -18.09 9.73 -3.95
CA SER A 98 -17.85 10.37 -2.66
C SER A 98 -16.36 10.67 -2.43
N LEU A 99 -16.04 11.97 -2.43
CA LEU A 99 -14.74 12.56 -2.13
C LEU A 99 -14.16 12.15 -0.76
N THR A 100 -15.01 11.70 0.17
CA THR A 100 -14.58 11.12 1.45
C THR A 100 -13.85 9.79 1.27
N ARG A 101 -14.28 8.95 0.32
CA ARG A 101 -13.66 7.65 0.04
C ARG A 101 -12.27 7.80 -0.60
N LEU A 102 -12.12 8.82 -1.43
CA LEU A 102 -10.85 9.24 -1.98
C LEU A 102 -9.88 9.69 -0.88
N ARG A 103 -10.31 10.58 0.03
CA ARG A 103 -9.48 11.05 1.15
C ARG A 103 -8.99 9.93 2.08
N GLU A 104 -9.76 8.86 2.23
CA GLU A 104 -9.39 7.68 3.00
C GLU A 104 -8.34 6.82 2.26
N MET A 105 -8.50 6.62 0.94
CA MET A 105 -7.51 5.96 0.06
C MET A 105 -6.17 6.71 0.01
N ILE A 106 -6.22 8.04 -0.09
CA ILE A 106 -5.08 8.95 -0.05
C ILE A 106 -4.28 8.84 1.25
N ASN A 107 -4.97 8.75 2.38
CA ASN A 107 -4.34 8.58 3.68
C ASN A 107 -3.70 7.19 3.83
N ALA A 108 -4.31 6.17 3.24
CA ALA A 108 -3.74 4.83 3.16
C ALA A 108 -2.49 4.84 2.27
N GLU A 109 -2.55 5.49 1.11
CA GLU A 109 -1.45 5.65 0.16
C GLU A 109 -0.27 6.42 0.71
N TRP A 110 -0.48 7.54 1.42
CA TRP A 110 0.61 8.27 2.08
C TRP A 110 1.30 7.40 3.13
N LYS A 111 0.53 6.69 3.96
CA LYS A 111 1.07 5.79 5.00
C LYS A 111 1.78 4.59 4.39
N LEU A 112 1.29 4.09 3.26
CA LEU A 112 1.86 3.02 2.47
C LEU A 112 3.13 3.48 1.73
N GLN A 113 3.16 4.69 1.19
CA GLN A 113 4.32 5.32 0.56
C GLN A 113 5.50 5.45 1.55
N ALA A 114 5.22 5.75 2.81
CA ALA A 114 6.23 5.78 3.87
C ALA A 114 6.74 4.38 4.30
N LEU A 115 6.16 3.30 3.76
CA LEU A 115 6.49 1.91 4.06
C LEU A 115 7.00 1.12 2.84
N LEU A 116 6.55 1.47 1.63
CA LEU A 116 6.99 0.86 0.40
C LEU A 116 8.41 1.34 0.07
N GLY A 117 9.37 0.42 0.11
CA GLY A 117 10.73 0.62 -0.39
C GLY A 117 10.82 0.61 -1.92
N ASN A 118 9.76 0.18 -2.62
CA ASN A 118 9.76 0.04 -4.09
C ASN A 118 9.05 1.20 -4.78
N THR A 119 9.80 1.98 -5.56
CA THR A 119 9.36 3.14 -6.36
C THR A 119 8.29 2.78 -7.40
N PHE A 120 8.36 1.59 -8.00
CA PHE A 120 7.47 1.15 -9.09
C PHE A 120 6.04 0.91 -8.63
N GLU A 121 5.84 0.15 -7.55
CA GLU A 121 4.51 -0.09 -6.99
C GLU A 121 3.82 1.20 -6.50
N ARG A 122 4.62 2.18 -6.04
CA ARG A 122 4.16 3.51 -5.63
C ARG A 122 3.64 4.31 -6.83
N GLY A 123 4.34 4.24 -7.96
CA GLY A 123 3.93 4.90 -9.20
C GLY A 123 2.61 4.36 -9.74
N ASN A 124 2.47 3.03 -9.82
CA ASN A 124 1.26 2.39 -10.35
C ASN A 124 0.00 2.76 -9.57
N LEU A 125 0.09 2.71 -8.23
CA LEU A 125 -1.03 3.05 -7.36
C LEU A 125 -1.45 4.52 -7.51
N LEU A 126 -0.48 5.45 -7.53
CA LEU A 126 -0.76 6.87 -7.74
C LEU A 126 -1.37 7.15 -9.12
N SER A 127 -0.91 6.47 -10.15
CA SER A 127 -1.45 6.61 -11.52
C SER A 127 -2.93 6.23 -11.58
N GLU A 128 -3.30 5.06 -11.06
CA GLU A 128 -4.69 4.59 -11.07
C GLU A 128 -5.64 5.56 -10.35
N VAL A 129 -5.19 6.16 -9.25
CA VAL A 129 -5.99 7.13 -8.49
C VAL A 129 -6.11 8.47 -9.20
N ILE A 130 -5.02 8.96 -9.80
CA ILE A 130 -5.04 10.19 -10.61
C ILE A 130 -6.01 10.05 -11.77
N ASP A 131 -6.01 8.90 -12.45
CA ASP A 131 -6.90 8.63 -13.58
C ASP A 131 -8.36 8.65 -13.16
N GLY A 132 -8.71 7.92 -12.09
CA GLY A 132 -10.07 7.89 -11.56
C GLY A 132 -10.57 9.27 -11.11
N LEU A 133 -9.70 10.09 -10.51
CA LEU A 133 -10.06 11.45 -10.12
C LEU A 133 -10.21 12.41 -11.27
N THR A 134 -9.35 12.29 -12.28
CA THR A 134 -9.43 13.10 -13.48
C THR A 134 -10.76 12.83 -14.20
N GLU A 135 -11.20 11.57 -14.23
CA GLU A 135 -12.50 11.20 -14.77
C GLU A 135 -13.67 11.76 -13.94
N ILE A 136 -13.56 11.76 -12.59
CA ILE A 136 -14.58 12.35 -11.73
C ILE A 136 -14.65 13.87 -11.92
N ASP A 137 -13.51 14.59 -11.89
CA ASP A 137 -13.45 16.05 -12.06
C ASP A 137 -14.05 16.50 -13.39
N ALA A 138 -13.82 15.71 -14.45
CA ALA A 138 -14.39 15.94 -15.77
C ALA A 138 -15.93 15.78 -15.79
N LYS A 139 -16.49 14.92 -14.94
CA LYS A 139 -17.95 14.68 -14.84
C LYS A 139 -18.63 15.58 -13.82
N SER A 140 -17.93 15.95 -12.75
CA SER A 140 -18.40 16.82 -11.68
C SER A 140 -17.22 17.48 -10.97
N PRO A 141 -17.14 18.82 -10.90
CA PRO A 141 -15.98 19.50 -10.36
C PRO A 141 -15.66 19.06 -8.93
N LEU A 142 -14.41 18.67 -8.71
CA LEU A 142 -13.89 18.36 -7.38
C LEU A 142 -13.88 19.62 -6.50
N ASN A 143 -14.01 19.43 -5.19
CA ASN A 143 -13.82 20.53 -4.25
C ASN A 143 -12.34 20.97 -4.20
N ALA A 144 -12.08 22.14 -3.60
CA ALA A 144 -10.75 22.75 -3.61
C ALA A 144 -9.66 21.85 -2.98
N ALA A 145 -9.97 21.18 -1.86
CA ALA A 145 -9.01 20.31 -1.17
C ALA A 145 -8.63 19.09 -2.02
N ASP A 146 -9.60 18.49 -2.72
CA ASP A 146 -9.35 17.32 -3.56
C ASP A 146 -8.61 17.71 -4.85
N ARG A 147 -8.81 18.93 -5.36
CA ARG A 147 -8.00 19.51 -6.46
C ARG A 147 -6.56 19.74 -6.07
N THR A 148 -6.30 20.38 -4.92
CA THR A 148 -4.94 20.57 -4.40
C THR A 148 -4.25 19.23 -4.19
N TRP A 149 -5.00 18.23 -3.74
CA TRP A 149 -4.48 16.89 -3.59
C TRP A 149 -4.13 16.24 -4.94
N LEU A 150 -5.04 16.26 -5.92
CA LEU A 150 -4.79 15.71 -7.26
C LEU A 150 -3.52 16.31 -7.89
N GLN A 151 -3.28 17.61 -7.67
CA GLN A 151 -2.04 18.27 -8.09
C GLN A 151 -0.80 17.70 -7.37
N THR A 152 -0.88 17.47 -6.06
CA THR A 152 0.22 16.90 -5.26
C THR A 152 0.52 15.46 -5.66
N ALA A 153 -0.52 14.66 -5.92
CA ALA A 153 -0.38 13.29 -6.40
C ALA A 153 0.32 13.25 -7.76
N ARG A 154 -0.10 14.10 -8.70
CA ARG A 154 0.54 14.24 -10.02
C ARG A 154 2.01 14.65 -9.92
N ALA A 155 2.34 15.59 -9.04
CA ALA A 155 3.73 15.99 -8.81
C ALA A 155 4.55 14.82 -8.26
N THR A 156 4.01 14.08 -7.29
CA THR A 156 4.67 12.91 -6.70
C THR A 156 4.88 11.79 -7.73
N LEU A 157 3.89 11.49 -8.56
CA LEU A 157 4.01 10.51 -9.64
C LEU A 157 5.09 10.93 -10.65
N ALA A 158 5.12 12.22 -11.03
CA ALA A 158 6.14 12.73 -11.94
C ALA A 158 7.55 12.58 -11.36
N ASP A 159 7.73 12.82 -10.07
CA ASP A 159 9.03 12.64 -9.42
C ASP A 159 9.43 11.16 -9.28
N LEU A 160 8.47 10.26 -9.02
CA LEU A 160 8.71 8.82 -9.02
C LEU A 160 9.12 8.31 -10.42
N ASN A 161 8.45 8.77 -11.47
CA ASN A 161 8.79 8.40 -12.84
C ASN A 161 10.20 8.84 -13.23
N LYS A 162 10.62 10.06 -12.85
CA LYS A 162 12.01 10.51 -13.06
C LYS A 162 13.04 9.62 -12.35
N ILE A 163 12.71 9.13 -11.15
CA ILE A 163 13.59 8.21 -10.42
C ILE A 163 13.67 6.87 -11.16
N LEU A 164 12.54 6.36 -11.67
CA LEU A 164 12.50 5.12 -12.44
C LEU A 164 13.29 5.24 -13.75
N GLU A 165 13.07 6.30 -14.53
CA GLU A 165 13.82 6.58 -15.76
C GLU A 165 15.33 6.61 -15.50
N LYS A 166 15.76 7.30 -14.43
CA LYS A 166 17.18 7.35 -14.07
C LYS A 166 17.76 5.98 -13.68
N LEU A 167 16.97 5.15 -12.98
CA LEU A 167 17.40 3.80 -12.61
C LEU A 167 17.49 2.89 -13.84
N GLU A 168 16.59 3.05 -14.80
CA GLU A 168 16.63 2.33 -16.09
C GLU A 168 17.88 2.72 -16.89
N ASP A 169 18.16 4.01 -17.02
CA ASP A 169 19.38 4.52 -17.69
C ASP A 169 20.67 4.00 -17.02
N GLU A 170 20.72 3.98 -15.68
CA GLU A 170 21.87 3.46 -14.93
C GLU A 170 22.06 1.94 -15.16
N LEU A 171 20.98 1.15 -15.14
CA LEU A 171 21.00 -0.28 -15.41
C LEU A 171 21.45 -0.60 -16.84
N ASP A 172 20.95 0.15 -17.83
CA ASP A 172 21.32 -0.02 -19.23
C ASP A 172 22.80 0.35 -19.45
N SER A 173 23.28 1.42 -18.80
CA SER A 173 24.69 1.83 -18.87
C SER A 173 25.66 0.83 -18.21
N GLU A 174 25.23 0.14 -17.14
CA GLU A 174 26.01 -0.89 -16.45
C GLU A 174 26.02 -2.22 -17.26
N ALA A 175 24.94 -2.52 -17.99
CA ALA A 175 24.86 -3.65 -18.90
C ALA A 175 25.71 -3.47 -20.17
N GLU A 176 25.93 -2.23 -20.61
CA GLU A 176 26.79 -1.88 -21.76
C GLU A 176 28.27 -1.69 -21.40
N ALA A 177 28.63 -1.66 -20.11
CA ALA A 177 30.02 -1.56 -19.69
C ALA A 177 30.82 -2.79 -20.18
N PRO A 178 31.93 -2.60 -20.93
CA PRO A 178 32.73 -3.72 -21.38
C PRO A 178 33.30 -4.46 -20.16
N ALA A 179 33.37 -5.79 -20.24
CA ALA A 179 33.99 -6.65 -19.23
C ALA A 179 35.52 -6.44 -19.16
N GLU A 180 35.98 -5.22 -18.91
CA GLU A 180 37.38 -4.89 -18.73
C GLU A 180 37.79 -5.18 -17.28
N GLY A 181 38.08 -6.45 -17.03
CA GLY A 181 38.69 -6.91 -15.78
C GLY A 181 39.35 -8.28 -15.85
N ALA A 182 39.09 -9.07 -16.90
CA ALA A 182 39.65 -10.42 -17.05
C ALA A 182 40.76 -10.50 -18.12
N ALA A 183 41.72 -9.57 -18.12
CA ALA A 183 42.94 -9.72 -18.91
C ALA A 183 44.11 -8.97 -18.26
N GLY A 184 44.95 -9.68 -17.50
CA GLY A 184 46.14 -9.04 -16.93
C GLY A 184 46.92 -9.78 -15.85
N VAL A 185 47.04 -11.11 -15.91
CA VAL A 185 48.13 -11.80 -15.19
C VAL A 185 48.91 -12.65 -16.20
N MET A 186 49.82 -12.00 -16.92
CA MET A 186 50.92 -12.70 -17.57
C MET A 186 51.82 -13.28 -16.47
N VAL A 187 51.64 -14.57 -16.18
CA VAL A 187 52.57 -15.34 -15.36
C VAL A 187 53.89 -15.39 -16.12
N SER A 188 54.88 -14.65 -15.63
CA SER A 188 56.25 -14.71 -16.13
C SER A 188 56.90 -15.99 -15.59
N GLU A 189 57.29 -16.91 -16.46
CA GLU A 189 58.10 -18.07 -16.10
C GLU A 189 59.48 -17.64 -15.57
N PRO A 190 59.98 -18.20 -14.44
CA PRO A 190 61.36 -17.98 -14.04
C PRO A 190 62.28 -18.93 -14.81
N GLY A 191 63.21 -18.35 -15.57
CA GLY A 191 64.28 -19.07 -16.24
C GLY A 191 65.17 -19.83 -15.25
N SER A 192 65.32 -21.14 -15.49
CA SER A 192 66.27 -21.99 -14.78
C SER A 192 67.69 -21.73 -15.30
N SER A 193 68.48 -20.98 -14.53
CA SER A 193 69.95 -20.96 -14.65
C SER A 193 70.55 -21.37 -13.30
N GLY A 194 71.01 -22.61 -13.23
CA GLY A 194 71.87 -23.16 -12.17
C GLY A 194 72.65 -24.30 -12.83
N ARG A 195 73.81 -24.03 -13.43
CA ARG A 195 75.15 -23.91 -12.84
C ARG A 195 75.59 -25.24 -12.20
N SER A 196 76.42 -25.93 -12.99
CA SER A 196 77.32 -27.01 -12.62
C SER A 196 78.19 -26.63 -11.43
N ASP A 197 78.28 -27.52 -10.44
CA ASP A 197 79.51 -28.13 -9.93
C ASP A 197 79.17 -29.37 -9.09
#